data_AF-A0A2V9WCB8-F1
#
_entry.id   AF-A0A2V9WCB8-F1
#
_cell.length_a   1.000
_cell.length_b   1.000
_cell.length_c   1.000
_cell.angle_alpha   90.00
_cell.angle_beta   90.00
_cell.angle_gamma   90.00
#
_symmetry.space_group_name_H-M   'P 1'
#
loop_
_entity.id
_entity.type
_entity.pdbx_description
1 polymer ?
#
loop_
_entity_poly.entity_id
_entity_poly.type
_entity_poly.pdbx_seq_one_letter_code
_entity_poly.pdbx_strand_id
1 'polypeptide(L)'
;MAIIVNHGMGQQVPYETIEGVAKAVWRGITHEKNGPDAGCVIRRVRLGTEGKGEVETELVRAELEMQHGQQKYDVHIYESYWAPLTEDKVTLKDLMSFLFNAGWNGFLNTSAKNGFQRWMFGSEQRFKLPKLRLMLILTALMLLLLAMVMMNAVLVAAVASHAVGGAKAFPGLLTAPLTSDFIVADVAALLIFLGTVGLPWVYTKLRQGASTPQWSSWLGWLLIILGAGLIFLAAFVMPLQLAGWHPERLLWPNVSAWATWLAEGHNSRLWGFAIPSLWGVELLAAYAVRWFLVEYVGDVAAYIAAHTVSKFYELRQQIWQTAMKVSRAVYRAQADHKPGSEPGFLYQKIIVVGHSLGSVIGYDVLNGLLLEDLFSNHPLDVVRRTRMFLTFGSPLDKTAFLFRTQQDMCSPVREVAAAAVQPMIQHYNYRPEEWVNLYSKSDIISGSLEFYDPPDEHNANGGAQFQIPGVLPEMKKRVNNLPDPDARTPLAAHVEYWEGKLFADELVRGITT
;
A
#
# COMPACT_ATOMS: atom_id res chain seq x y z
N MET A 1 -18.39 18.30 12.38
CA MET A 1 -18.34 17.15 11.44
C MET A 1 -17.23 16.20 11.86
N ALA A 2 -17.16 14.98 11.30
CA ALA A 2 -16.10 14.03 11.65
C ALA A 2 -15.30 13.55 10.44
N ILE A 3 -14.02 13.27 10.66
CA ILE A 3 -13.12 12.60 9.72
C ILE A 3 -12.63 11.31 10.39
N ILE A 4 -12.87 10.17 9.76
CA ILE A 4 -12.36 8.87 10.20
C ILE A 4 -11.21 8.49 9.29
N VAL A 5 -10.02 8.34 9.84
CA VAL A 5 -8.82 7.98 9.11
C VAL A 5 -8.49 6.51 9.40
N ASN A 6 -8.43 5.70 8.36
CA ASN A 6 -8.02 4.31 8.44
C ASN A 6 -6.58 4.21 7.96
N HIS A 7 -5.67 3.97 8.89
CA HIS A 7 -4.25 3.84 8.65
C HIS A 7 -3.59 3.16 9.86
N GLY A 8 -2.58 2.31 9.63
CA GLY A 8 -1.94 1.61 10.74
C GLY A 8 -1.11 0.44 10.26
N MET A 9 -0.18 0.68 9.34
CA MET A 9 0.67 -0.36 8.76
C MET A 9 2.11 -0.16 9.19
N GLY A 10 2.78 -1.24 9.58
CA GLY A 10 4.15 -1.25 10.07
C GLY A 10 4.40 -0.53 11.41
N GLN A 11 5.66 -0.17 11.71
CA GLN A 11 6.10 0.50 12.95
C GLN A 11 5.71 1.98 13.05
N GLN A 12 4.50 2.35 12.67
CA GLN A 12 4.03 3.73 12.74
C GLN A 12 3.92 4.21 14.18
N VAL A 13 4.24 5.49 14.40
CA VAL A 13 4.10 6.11 15.71
C VAL A 13 2.61 6.43 15.92
N PRO A 14 2.02 6.07 17.08
CA PRO A 14 0.64 6.43 17.39
C PRO A 14 0.38 7.92 17.18
N TYR A 15 -0.76 8.26 16.57
CA TYR A 15 -1.23 9.62 16.28
C TYR A 15 -0.50 10.39 15.16
N GLU A 16 0.55 9.83 14.55
CA GLU A 16 1.22 10.45 13.40
C GLU A 16 0.25 10.65 12.22
N THR A 17 -0.66 9.70 12.00
CA THR A 17 -1.68 9.83 10.95
C THR A 17 -2.67 10.95 11.24
N ILE A 18 -3.13 11.08 12.50
CA ILE A 18 -4.03 12.17 12.91
C ILE A 18 -3.36 13.51 12.66
N GLU A 19 -2.08 13.64 13.04
CA GLU A 19 -1.29 14.83 12.77
C GLU A 19 -1.18 15.11 11.26
N GLY A 20 -0.93 14.07 10.45
CA GLY A 20 -0.86 14.19 8.99
C GLY A 20 -2.14 14.73 8.36
N VAL A 21 -3.31 14.23 8.79
CA VAL A 21 -4.61 14.74 8.33
C VAL A 21 -4.88 16.14 8.84
N ALA A 22 -4.59 16.43 10.12
CA ALA A 22 -4.74 17.77 10.69
C ALA A 22 -3.90 18.81 9.92
N LYS A 23 -2.64 18.48 9.61
CA LYS A 23 -1.76 19.30 8.76
C LYS A 23 -2.32 19.46 7.36
N ALA A 24 -2.87 18.41 6.76
CA ALA A 24 -3.46 18.49 5.43
C ALA A 24 -4.67 19.44 5.38
N VAL A 25 -5.56 19.37 6.38
CA VAL A 25 -6.68 20.33 6.52
C VAL A 25 -6.15 21.76 6.61
N TRP A 26 -5.15 21.99 7.49
CA TRP A 26 -4.55 23.31 7.67
C TRP A 26 -3.94 23.86 6.37
N ARG A 27 -3.10 23.06 5.70
CA ARG A 27 -2.46 23.43 4.43
C ARG A 27 -3.49 23.77 3.35
N GLY A 28 -4.62 23.05 3.29
CA GLY A 28 -5.67 23.32 2.33
C GLY A 28 -6.38 24.66 2.56
N ILE A 29 -6.34 25.20 3.79
CA ILE A 29 -6.97 26.48 4.15
C ILE A 29 -6.00 27.65 3.98
N THR A 30 -4.81 27.56 4.57
CA THR A 30 -3.86 28.68 4.61
C THR A 30 -2.93 28.73 3.39
N HIS A 31 -2.84 27.63 2.64
CA HIS A 31 -1.79 27.39 1.65
C HIS A 31 -0.35 27.43 2.22
N GLU A 32 -0.21 27.43 3.55
CA GLU A 32 1.09 27.41 4.23
C GLU A 32 1.49 25.99 4.60
N LYS A 33 2.76 25.63 4.42
CA LYS A 33 3.28 24.29 4.78
C LYS A 33 3.48 24.09 6.28
N ASN A 34 3.56 25.16 7.05
CA ASN A 34 3.76 25.09 8.49
C ASN A 34 2.41 24.72 9.14
N GLY A 35 2.43 23.73 10.03
CA GLY A 35 1.24 23.20 10.71
C GLY A 35 0.52 24.26 11.56
N PRO A 36 -0.58 23.90 12.22
CA PRO A 36 -1.37 24.86 13.00
C PRO A 36 -0.56 25.44 14.17
N ASP A 37 -0.38 26.77 14.21
CA ASP A 37 0.40 27.46 15.26
C ASP A 37 -0.28 27.43 16.65
N ALA A 38 -1.60 27.17 16.76
CA ALA A 38 -2.29 27.14 18.07
C ALA A 38 -3.69 26.47 18.12
N GLY A 39 -4.20 25.87 17.03
CA GLY A 39 -5.64 25.56 16.89
C GLY A 39 -6.08 24.10 17.06
N CYS A 40 -5.16 23.15 17.26
CA CYS A 40 -5.49 21.72 17.34
C CYS A 40 -5.48 21.24 18.81
N VAL A 41 -6.60 20.72 19.30
CA VAL A 41 -6.70 20.15 20.66
C VAL A 41 -6.91 18.65 20.57
N ILE A 42 -6.06 17.87 21.23
CA ILE A 42 -6.23 16.42 21.36
C ILE A 42 -6.99 16.11 22.65
N ARG A 43 -8.08 15.34 22.55
CA ARG A 43 -8.87 14.87 23.70
C ARG A 43 -9.09 13.37 23.67
N ARG A 44 -9.26 12.78 24.84
CA ARG A 44 -9.90 11.48 24.99
C ARG A 44 -11.38 11.70 25.19
N VAL A 45 -12.19 11.05 24.36
CA VAL A 45 -13.63 11.23 24.35
C VAL A 45 -14.31 9.88 24.42
N ARG A 46 -15.46 9.88 25.08
CA ARG A 46 -16.42 8.78 25.06
C ARG A 46 -17.65 9.26 24.30
N LEU A 47 -18.05 8.52 23.28
CA LEU A 47 -19.07 8.98 22.32
C LEU A 47 -20.49 8.50 22.65
N GLY A 48 -20.81 8.31 23.93
CA GLY A 48 -22.19 8.17 24.38
C GLY A 48 -22.91 6.98 23.76
N THR A 49 -22.25 5.81 23.69
CA THR A 49 -22.92 4.56 23.31
C THR A 49 -23.70 3.98 24.51
N GLU A 50 -24.56 4.79 25.13
CA GLU A 50 -25.41 4.32 26.22
C GLU A 50 -26.50 3.38 25.66
N GLY A 51 -26.68 2.22 26.32
CA GLY A 51 -27.90 1.42 26.16
C GLY A 51 -27.76 -0.03 25.67
N LYS A 52 -26.56 -0.58 25.40
CA LYS A 52 -26.44 -1.99 24.97
C LYS A 52 -25.20 -2.73 25.49
N GLY A 53 -24.93 -2.74 26.81
CA GLY A 53 -23.97 -3.68 27.43
C GLY A 53 -22.52 -3.68 26.92
N GLU A 54 -22.18 -2.83 25.95
CA GLU A 54 -20.84 -2.64 25.41
C GLU A 54 -20.16 -1.55 26.23
N VAL A 55 -18.94 -1.82 26.70
CA VAL A 55 -18.10 -0.83 27.38
C VAL A 55 -17.93 0.37 26.45
N GLU A 56 -18.30 1.55 26.94
CA GLU A 56 -18.23 2.79 26.17
C GLU A 56 -16.80 2.99 25.65
N THR A 57 -16.67 3.12 24.33
CA THR A 57 -15.34 3.15 23.71
C THR A 57 -14.69 4.51 23.94
N GLU A 58 -13.57 4.51 24.66
CA GLU A 58 -12.67 5.66 24.70
C GLU A 58 -11.91 5.78 23.37
N LEU A 59 -12.02 6.94 22.73
CA LEU A 59 -11.32 7.29 21.51
C LEU A 59 -10.45 8.53 21.73
N VAL A 60 -9.35 8.60 20.99
CA VAL A 60 -8.59 9.84 20.83
C VAL A 60 -9.20 10.63 19.67
N ARG A 61 -9.43 11.91 19.90
CA ARG A 61 -10.02 12.86 18.95
C ARG A 61 -9.11 14.09 18.83
N ALA A 62 -8.76 14.47 17.61
CA ALA A 62 -8.24 15.82 17.35
C ALA A 62 -9.40 16.75 16.99
N GLU A 63 -9.44 17.92 17.63
CA GLU A 63 -10.43 18.96 17.42
C GLU A 63 -9.75 20.13 16.71
N LEU A 64 -10.30 20.51 15.56
CA LEU A 64 -9.84 21.63 14.76
C LEU A 64 -11.00 22.55 14.44
N GLU A 65 -10.86 23.81 14.78
CA GLU A 65 -11.71 24.86 14.24
C GLU A 65 -11.08 25.42 12.97
N MET A 66 -11.83 25.38 11.88
CA MET A 66 -11.43 26.01 10.63
C MET A 66 -12.42 27.08 10.19
N GLN A 67 -11.89 28.13 9.58
CA GLN A 67 -12.68 29.16 8.93
C GLN A 67 -12.42 29.14 7.43
N HIS A 68 -13.48 29.00 6.63
CA HIS A 68 -13.40 29.06 5.18
C HIS A 68 -14.46 30.05 4.67
N GLY A 69 -14.00 31.18 4.12
CA GLY A 69 -14.86 32.33 3.85
C GLY A 69 -15.50 32.89 5.13
N GLN A 70 -16.83 32.97 5.15
CA GLN A 70 -17.60 33.43 6.31
C GLN A 70 -18.08 32.30 7.24
N GLN A 71 -17.89 31.04 6.85
CA GLN A 71 -18.35 29.88 7.62
C GLN A 71 -17.23 29.34 8.51
N LYS A 72 -17.62 28.95 9.74
CA LYS A 72 -16.77 28.22 10.67
C LYS A 72 -17.19 26.76 10.66
N TYR A 73 -16.21 25.86 10.64
CA TYR A 73 -16.43 24.42 10.69
C TYR A 73 -15.64 23.85 11.86
N ASP A 74 -16.34 23.05 12.67
CA ASP A 74 -15.75 22.27 13.74
C ASP A 74 -15.48 20.86 13.23
N VAL A 75 -14.22 20.46 13.20
CA VAL A 75 -13.72 19.24 12.55
C VAL A 75 -13.09 18.32 13.59
N HIS A 76 -13.67 17.13 13.73
CA HIS A 76 -13.21 16.11 14.66
C HIS A 76 -12.56 14.95 13.92
N ILE A 77 -11.27 14.71 14.15
CA ILE A 77 -10.50 13.64 13.48
C ILE A 77 -10.34 12.46 14.43
N TYR A 78 -10.64 11.27 13.92
CA TYR A 78 -10.47 9.98 14.58
C TYR A 78 -9.58 9.07 13.74
N GLU A 79 -8.79 8.24 14.40
CA GLU A 79 -7.94 7.24 13.74
C GLU A 79 -8.32 5.83 14.16
N SER A 80 -8.43 4.96 13.17
CA SER A 80 -8.44 3.51 13.37
C SER A 80 -7.00 3.01 13.23
N TYR A 81 -6.35 2.72 14.36
CA TYR A 81 -4.95 2.30 14.41
C TYR A 81 -4.82 0.82 14.80
N TRP A 82 -4.19 0.00 13.95
CA TRP A 82 -4.08 -1.45 14.15
C TRP A 82 -2.67 -2.04 13.99
N ALA A 83 -1.65 -1.22 13.76
CA ALA A 83 -0.25 -1.69 13.59
C ALA A 83 0.23 -2.66 14.68
N PRO A 84 -0.06 -2.46 15.98
CA PRO A 84 0.38 -3.40 17.03
C PRO A 84 -0.23 -4.81 16.91
N LEU A 85 -1.31 -4.98 16.13
CA LEU A 85 -1.92 -6.28 15.92
C LEU A 85 -1.13 -7.13 14.91
N THR A 86 -0.44 -6.49 13.96
CA THR A 86 0.28 -7.18 12.88
C THR A 86 1.73 -7.47 13.22
N GLU A 87 2.33 -6.67 14.12
CA GLU A 87 3.71 -6.84 14.59
C GLU A 87 3.97 -8.29 15.06
N ASP A 88 5.08 -8.87 14.56
CA ASP A 88 5.52 -10.25 14.80
C ASP A 88 4.56 -11.39 14.39
N LYS A 89 3.42 -11.11 13.75
CA LYS A 89 2.46 -12.16 13.33
C LYS A 89 2.79 -12.79 11.98
N VAL A 90 3.52 -12.06 11.13
CA VAL A 90 3.83 -12.46 9.75
C VAL A 90 5.30 -12.86 9.65
N THR A 91 5.57 -14.08 9.18
CA THR A 91 6.95 -14.52 8.96
C THR A 91 7.39 -14.27 7.53
N LEU A 92 8.70 -14.17 7.30
CA LEU A 92 9.26 -14.09 5.93
C LEU A 92 8.81 -15.29 5.08
N LYS A 93 8.72 -16.49 5.66
CA LYS A 93 8.25 -17.69 4.94
C LYS A 93 6.81 -17.52 4.47
N ASP A 94 5.94 -17.01 5.34
CA ASP A 94 4.53 -16.75 4.98
C ASP A 94 4.42 -15.75 3.83
N LEU A 95 5.22 -14.67 3.90
CA LEU A 95 5.27 -13.66 2.87
C LEU A 95 5.77 -14.21 1.52
N MET A 96 6.88 -14.95 1.52
CA MET A 96 7.44 -15.53 0.29
C MET A 96 6.46 -16.52 -0.36
N SER A 97 5.79 -17.34 0.45
CA SER A 97 4.74 -18.25 -0.02
C SER A 97 3.58 -17.47 -0.62
N PHE A 98 3.12 -16.41 0.05
CA PHE A 98 2.05 -15.55 -0.45
C PHE A 98 2.42 -14.91 -1.79
N LEU A 99 3.58 -14.26 -1.89
CA LEU A 99 4.03 -13.58 -3.11
C LEU A 99 4.21 -14.55 -4.27
N PHE A 100 4.81 -15.73 -4.03
CA PHE A 100 4.97 -16.75 -5.04
C PHE A 100 3.62 -17.28 -5.54
N ASN A 101 2.71 -17.64 -4.62
CA ASN A 101 1.39 -18.15 -4.97
C ASN A 101 0.55 -17.09 -5.70
N ALA A 102 0.60 -15.84 -5.24
CA ALA A 102 -0.06 -14.71 -5.90
C ALA A 102 0.48 -14.49 -7.32
N GLY A 103 1.81 -14.48 -7.49
CA GLY A 103 2.46 -14.30 -8.79
C GLY A 103 2.15 -15.45 -9.76
N TRP A 104 2.31 -16.69 -9.30
CA TRP A 104 2.08 -17.88 -10.11
C TRP A 104 0.61 -18.03 -10.52
N ASN A 105 -0.31 -17.91 -9.57
CA ASN A 105 -1.73 -17.98 -9.88
C ASN A 105 -2.18 -16.79 -10.73
N GLY A 106 -1.64 -15.59 -10.50
CA GLY A 106 -1.88 -14.43 -11.35
C GLY A 106 -1.44 -14.68 -12.80
N PHE A 107 -0.27 -15.29 -12.99
CA PHE A 107 0.26 -15.63 -14.31
C PHE A 107 -0.63 -16.66 -15.02
N LEU A 108 -0.93 -17.79 -14.37
CA LEU A 108 -1.77 -18.84 -14.93
C LEU A 108 -3.16 -18.33 -15.30
N ASN A 109 -3.78 -17.55 -14.41
CA ASN A 109 -5.11 -16.99 -14.62
C ASN A 109 -5.15 -15.96 -15.75
N THR A 110 -4.11 -15.11 -15.87
CA THR A 110 -3.99 -14.13 -16.95
C THR A 110 -3.79 -14.81 -18.31
N SER A 111 -3.01 -15.89 -18.34
CA SER A 111 -2.74 -16.67 -19.56
C SER A 111 -3.98 -17.43 -20.02
N ALA A 112 -4.67 -18.12 -19.11
CA ALA A 112 -5.77 -19.02 -19.42
C ALA A 112 -7.10 -18.30 -19.74
N LYS A 113 -7.36 -17.10 -19.20
CA LYS A 113 -8.69 -16.47 -19.25
C LYS A 113 -8.74 -15.21 -20.13
N ASN A 114 -9.89 -14.96 -20.75
CA ASN A 114 -10.13 -13.80 -21.61
C ASN A 114 -10.66 -12.59 -20.81
N GLY A 115 -9.85 -12.07 -19.89
CA GLY A 115 -10.16 -10.89 -19.10
C GLY A 115 -10.42 -11.17 -17.62
N PHE A 116 -10.79 -10.12 -16.89
CA PHE A 116 -11.18 -10.18 -15.49
C PHE A 116 -12.69 -10.10 -15.38
N GLN A 117 -13.31 -10.95 -14.57
CA GLN A 117 -14.76 -10.94 -14.34
C GLN A 117 -15.03 -10.42 -12.92
N ARG A 118 -16.21 -9.87 -12.64
CA ARG A 118 -16.65 -9.57 -11.26
C ARG A 118 -18.16 -9.42 -11.23
N TRP A 119 -18.82 -10.02 -10.25
CA TRP A 119 -20.25 -9.79 -10.04
C TRP A 119 -20.46 -8.45 -9.34
N MET A 120 -21.19 -7.54 -9.96
CA MET A 120 -21.55 -6.24 -9.41
C MET A 120 -22.76 -5.68 -10.15
N PHE A 121 -23.51 -4.78 -9.51
CA PHE A 121 -24.69 -4.14 -10.10
C PHE A 121 -25.67 -5.16 -10.70
N GLY A 122 -25.88 -6.27 -9.99
CA GLY A 122 -26.83 -7.33 -10.34
C GLY A 122 -26.43 -8.25 -11.50
N SER A 123 -25.19 -8.16 -12.03
CA SER A 123 -24.76 -9.02 -13.14
C SER A 123 -23.25 -9.26 -13.19
N GLU A 124 -22.81 -10.21 -14.01
CA GLU A 124 -21.40 -10.45 -14.28
C GLU A 124 -20.83 -9.36 -15.20
N GLN A 125 -19.85 -8.61 -14.72
CA GLN A 125 -19.10 -7.62 -15.50
C GLN A 125 -17.79 -8.21 -16.01
N ARG A 126 -17.38 -7.85 -17.23
CA ARG A 126 -16.16 -8.34 -17.88
C ARG A 126 -15.22 -7.20 -18.27
N PHE A 127 -14.03 -7.22 -17.69
CA PHE A 127 -12.98 -6.22 -17.87
C PHE A 127 -11.87 -6.74 -18.79
N LYS A 128 -11.38 -5.86 -19.65
CA LYS A 128 -10.23 -6.11 -20.53
C LYS A 128 -8.95 -5.97 -19.73
N LEU A 129 -8.15 -7.04 -19.70
CA LEU A 129 -6.81 -7.02 -19.12
C LEU A 129 -5.74 -6.88 -20.21
N PRO A 130 -4.71 -6.04 -20.01
CA PRO A 130 -3.56 -5.99 -20.91
C PRO A 130 -2.65 -7.22 -20.66
N LYS A 131 -3.07 -8.39 -21.19
CA LYS A 131 -2.48 -9.71 -20.88
C LYS A 131 -0.96 -9.73 -20.98
N LEU A 132 -0.39 -9.30 -22.11
CA LEU A 132 1.05 -9.34 -22.33
C LEU A 132 1.80 -8.50 -21.29
N ARG A 133 1.35 -7.26 -21.06
CA ARG A 133 1.98 -6.36 -20.08
C ARG A 133 1.91 -6.94 -18.68
N LEU A 134 0.75 -7.46 -18.28
CA LEU A 134 0.56 -8.05 -16.96
C LEU A 134 1.42 -9.31 -16.77
N MET A 135 1.47 -10.20 -17.77
CA MET A 135 2.34 -11.38 -17.73
C MET A 135 3.82 -10.99 -17.60
N LEU A 136 4.29 -10.03 -18.40
CA LEU A 136 5.68 -9.55 -18.32
C LEU A 136 6.01 -8.97 -16.93
N ILE A 137 5.10 -8.18 -16.35
CA ILE A 137 5.28 -7.62 -15.00
C ILE A 137 5.31 -8.73 -13.95
N LEU A 138 4.36 -9.66 -13.98
CA LEU A 138 4.32 -10.77 -13.02
C LEU A 138 5.57 -11.65 -13.13
N THR A 139 6.01 -11.97 -14.34
CA THR A 139 7.25 -12.72 -14.58
C THR A 139 8.46 -11.95 -14.05
N ALA A 140 8.59 -10.66 -14.36
CA ALA A 140 9.68 -9.83 -13.87
C ALA A 140 9.73 -9.78 -12.32
N LEU A 141 8.58 -9.62 -11.67
CA LEU A 141 8.48 -9.63 -10.20
C LEU A 141 8.86 -11.00 -9.61
N MET A 142 8.43 -12.10 -10.24
CA MET A 142 8.82 -13.44 -9.81
C MET A 142 10.31 -13.71 -9.99
N LEU A 143 10.92 -13.24 -11.08
CA LEU A 143 12.36 -13.35 -11.33
C LEU A 143 13.15 -12.53 -10.31
N LEU A 144 12.69 -11.32 -9.96
CA LEU A 144 13.31 -10.51 -8.93
C LEU A 144 13.20 -11.16 -7.55
N LEU A 145 12.03 -11.74 -7.22
CA LEU A 145 11.83 -12.50 -5.99
C LEU A 145 12.78 -13.70 -5.91
N LEU A 146 12.92 -14.45 -7.01
CA LEU A 146 13.85 -15.56 -7.10
C LEU A 146 15.31 -15.09 -6.95
N ALA A 147 15.69 -13.99 -7.59
CA ALA A 147 17.01 -13.39 -7.45
C ALA A 147 17.34 -13.07 -5.98
N MET A 148 16.39 -12.46 -5.26
CA MET A 148 16.54 -12.18 -3.83
C MET A 148 16.71 -13.45 -2.99
N VAL A 149 15.95 -14.51 -3.27
CA VAL A 149 16.11 -15.80 -2.56
C VAL A 149 17.49 -16.39 -2.80
N MET A 150 17.95 -16.39 -4.06
CA MET A 150 19.23 -16.95 -4.45
C MET A 150 20.40 -16.20 -3.79
N MET A 151 20.42 -14.86 -3.86
CA MET A 151 21.48 -14.06 -3.22
C MET A 151 21.54 -14.30 -1.72
N ASN A 152 20.38 -14.32 -1.04
CA ASN A 152 20.33 -14.60 0.39
C ASN A 152 20.82 -16.02 0.71
N ALA A 153 20.47 -17.02 -0.10
CA ALA A 153 20.94 -18.39 0.10
C ALA A 153 22.47 -18.50 -0.03
N VAL A 154 23.06 -17.82 -1.03
CA VAL A 154 24.51 -17.74 -1.22
C VAL A 154 25.18 -17.04 -0.05
N LEU A 155 24.63 -15.91 0.41
CA LEU A 155 25.14 -15.15 1.55
C LEU A 155 25.10 -15.98 2.85
N VAL A 156 24.00 -16.71 3.11
CA VAL A 156 23.89 -17.60 4.27
C VAL A 156 24.86 -18.78 4.17
N ALA A 157 24.98 -19.41 3.00
CA ALA A 157 25.92 -20.50 2.78
C ALA A 157 27.36 -20.06 3.00
N ALA A 158 27.69 -18.84 2.58
CA ALA A 158 29.00 -18.24 2.81
C ALA A 158 29.33 -18.05 4.30
N VAL A 159 28.41 -17.43 5.05
CA VAL A 159 28.59 -17.22 6.49
C VAL A 159 28.68 -18.55 7.23
N ALA A 160 27.85 -19.53 6.88
CA ALA A 160 27.87 -20.86 7.46
C ALA A 160 29.20 -21.60 7.18
N SER A 161 29.74 -21.48 5.96
CA SER A 161 31.04 -22.06 5.60
C SER A 161 32.19 -21.50 6.45
N HIS A 162 32.13 -20.23 6.86
CA HIS A 162 33.11 -19.63 7.77
C HIS A 162 32.96 -20.15 9.21
N ALA A 163 31.73 -20.31 9.70
CA ALA A 163 31.46 -20.72 11.08
C ALA A 163 31.86 -22.18 11.40
N VAL A 164 31.89 -23.06 10.39
CA VAL A 164 32.17 -24.50 10.54
C VAL A 164 33.68 -24.85 10.52
N GLY A 165 34.57 -23.85 10.56
CA GLY A 165 35.99 -24.07 10.88
C GLY A 165 36.97 -24.09 9.71
N GLY A 166 36.64 -23.48 8.57
CA GLY A 166 37.63 -23.16 7.54
C GLY A 166 38.54 -22.01 8.00
N ALA A 167 39.87 -22.18 7.93
CA ALA A 167 40.83 -21.11 8.21
C ALA A 167 40.74 -19.90 7.24
N LYS A 168 39.85 -19.97 6.24
CA LYS A 168 39.49 -18.93 5.28
C LYS A 168 37.97 -18.94 5.11
N ALA A 169 37.36 -17.76 4.94
CA ALA A 169 35.91 -17.58 4.77
C ALA A 169 35.28 -18.35 3.60
N PHE A 170 36.10 -18.85 2.67
CA PHE A 170 35.76 -19.81 1.61
C PHE A 170 37.03 -20.59 1.21
N PRO A 171 36.93 -21.72 0.48
CA PRO A 171 37.98 -22.09 -0.48
C PRO A 171 38.30 -20.86 -1.34
N GLY A 172 39.54 -20.37 -1.28
CA GLY A 172 39.93 -19.07 -1.87
C GLY A 172 39.60 -18.87 -3.36
N LEU A 173 39.20 -19.92 -4.06
CA LEU A 173 38.68 -19.90 -5.43
C LEU A 173 37.34 -19.17 -5.60
N LEU A 174 36.49 -19.10 -4.55
CA LEU A 174 35.15 -18.50 -4.66
C LEU A 174 35.05 -17.07 -4.10
N THR A 175 36.04 -16.61 -3.33
CA THR A 175 36.01 -15.29 -2.71
C THR A 175 35.99 -14.16 -3.73
N ALA A 176 36.86 -14.20 -4.74
CA ALA A 176 36.93 -13.16 -5.76
C ALA A 176 35.70 -13.14 -6.70
N PRO A 177 35.22 -14.28 -7.24
CA PRO A 177 34.00 -14.32 -8.04
C PRO A 177 32.77 -13.78 -7.30
N LEU A 178 32.50 -14.26 -6.09
CA LEU A 178 31.32 -13.82 -5.31
C LEU A 178 31.44 -12.34 -4.88
N THR A 179 32.64 -11.87 -4.56
CA THR A 179 32.86 -10.45 -4.27
C THR A 179 32.57 -9.59 -5.49
N SER A 180 32.87 -10.07 -6.71
CA SER A 180 32.52 -9.34 -7.93
C SER A 180 31.01 -9.21 -8.12
N ASP A 181 30.25 -10.26 -7.79
CA ASP A 181 28.78 -10.26 -7.88
C ASP A 181 28.16 -9.29 -6.87
N PHE A 182 28.70 -9.24 -5.64
CA PHE A 182 28.27 -8.26 -4.63
C PHE A 182 28.59 -6.82 -5.03
N ILE A 183 29.76 -6.54 -5.62
CA ILE A 183 30.04 -5.19 -6.15
C ILE A 183 29.00 -4.80 -7.21
N VAL A 184 28.57 -5.74 -8.07
CA VAL A 184 27.50 -5.47 -9.05
C VAL A 184 26.15 -5.23 -8.36
N ALA A 185 25.84 -5.99 -7.30
CA ALA A 185 24.64 -5.79 -6.48
C ALA A 185 24.63 -4.42 -5.77
N ASP A 186 25.77 -3.99 -5.22
CA ASP A 186 25.97 -2.66 -4.62
C ASP A 186 25.74 -1.54 -5.64
N VAL A 187 26.32 -1.65 -6.84
CA VAL A 187 26.08 -0.69 -7.93
C VAL A 187 24.60 -0.66 -8.30
N ALA A 188 23.96 -1.82 -8.36
CA ALA A 188 22.53 -1.92 -8.64
C ALA A 188 21.67 -1.26 -7.56
N ALA A 189 22.00 -1.48 -6.28
CA ALA A 189 21.35 -0.84 -5.14
C ALA A 189 21.55 0.68 -5.18
N LEU A 190 22.74 1.16 -5.55
CA LEU A 190 23.02 2.58 -5.74
C LEU A 190 22.15 3.19 -6.86
N LEU A 191 21.98 2.50 -7.99
CA LEU A 191 21.09 2.98 -9.07
C LEU A 191 19.64 3.10 -8.58
N ILE A 192 19.13 2.09 -7.86
CA ILE A 192 17.78 2.12 -7.28
C ILE A 192 17.65 3.27 -6.28
N PHE A 193 18.65 3.46 -5.41
CA PHE A 193 18.70 4.55 -4.43
C PHE A 193 18.72 5.92 -5.12
N LEU A 194 19.53 6.10 -6.16
CA LEU A 194 19.60 7.34 -6.93
C LEU A 194 18.27 7.62 -7.64
N GLY A 195 17.60 6.59 -8.17
CA GLY A 195 16.31 6.74 -8.84
C GLY A 195 15.16 7.06 -7.87
N THR A 196 15.23 6.55 -6.64
CA THR A 196 14.16 6.67 -5.63
C THR A 196 14.35 7.88 -4.71
N VAL A 197 15.57 8.17 -4.28
CA VAL A 197 15.86 9.19 -3.25
C VAL A 197 16.84 10.23 -3.77
N GLY A 198 17.95 9.81 -4.39
CA GLY A 198 19.04 10.70 -4.75
C GLY A 198 18.62 11.82 -5.72
N LEU A 199 18.03 11.48 -6.86
CA LEU A 199 17.56 12.45 -7.86
C LEU A 199 16.49 13.41 -7.30
N PRO A 200 15.42 12.93 -6.64
CA PRO A 200 14.45 13.80 -5.98
C PRO A 200 15.09 14.74 -4.96
N TRP A 201 15.94 14.22 -4.07
CA TRP A 201 16.58 15.01 -3.01
C TRP A 201 17.50 16.10 -3.58
N VAL A 202 18.34 15.77 -4.56
CA VAL A 202 19.18 16.75 -5.24
C VAL A 202 18.30 17.83 -5.89
N TYR A 203 17.22 17.43 -6.55
CA TYR A 203 16.33 18.38 -7.22
C TYR A 203 15.61 19.31 -6.23
N THR A 204 14.99 18.77 -5.17
CA THR A 204 14.24 19.55 -4.18
C THR A 204 15.17 20.49 -3.42
N LYS A 205 16.38 20.05 -3.09
CA LYS A 205 17.40 20.87 -2.42
C LYS A 205 17.91 22.00 -3.32
N LEU A 206 18.20 21.72 -4.59
CA LEU A 206 18.70 22.74 -5.53
C LEU A 206 17.63 23.75 -5.93
N ARG A 207 16.34 23.37 -5.92
CA ARG A 207 15.22 24.23 -6.34
C ARG A 207 14.29 24.67 -5.21
N GLN A 208 14.80 24.74 -3.98
CA GLN A 208 14.09 25.30 -2.82
C GLN A 208 12.67 24.73 -2.63
N GLY A 209 12.49 23.42 -2.81
CA GLY A 209 11.21 22.76 -2.58
C GLY A 209 10.19 22.85 -3.72
N ALA A 210 10.62 23.19 -4.94
CA ALA A 210 9.80 23.03 -6.15
C ALA A 210 9.45 21.56 -6.42
N SER A 211 8.28 21.30 -6.99
CA SER A 211 7.83 19.95 -7.36
C SER A 211 8.74 19.31 -8.40
N THR A 212 8.92 17.99 -8.29
CA THR A 212 9.81 17.22 -9.17
C THR A 212 9.27 17.22 -10.61
N PRO A 213 10.12 17.47 -11.62
CA PRO A 213 9.69 17.59 -13.00
C PRO A 213 9.43 16.19 -13.55
N GLN A 214 8.54 16.08 -14.54
CA GLN A 214 8.14 14.77 -15.06
C GLN A 214 9.33 13.95 -15.59
N TRP A 215 10.33 14.58 -16.22
CA TRP A 215 11.51 13.90 -16.74
C TRP A 215 12.36 13.23 -15.65
N SER A 216 12.40 13.77 -14.42
CA SER A 216 13.18 13.15 -13.33
C SER A 216 12.56 11.85 -12.88
N SER A 217 11.23 11.73 -12.96
CA SER A 217 10.51 10.48 -12.70
C SER A 217 10.85 9.41 -13.75
N TRP A 218 10.89 9.78 -15.04
CA TRP A 218 11.33 8.87 -16.11
C TRP A 218 12.77 8.38 -15.91
N LEU A 219 13.68 9.29 -15.57
CA LEU A 219 15.06 8.95 -15.27
C LEU A 219 15.16 8.05 -14.03
N GLY A 220 14.40 8.35 -12.98
CA GLY A 220 14.35 7.53 -11.78
C GLY A 220 13.88 6.10 -12.06
N TRP A 221 12.82 5.94 -12.87
CA TRP A 221 12.36 4.63 -13.32
C TRP A 221 13.41 3.89 -14.16
N LEU A 222 14.11 4.58 -15.06
CA LEU A 222 15.20 3.98 -15.83
C LEU A 222 16.31 3.43 -14.92
N LEU A 223 16.74 4.21 -13.93
CA LEU A 223 17.76 3.78 -12.97
C LEU A 223 17.29 2.56 -12.15
N ILE A 224 16.04 2.56 -11.72
CA ILE A 224 15.46 1.42 -10.97
C ILE A 224 15.40 0.17 -11.84
N ILE A 225 14.97 0.27 -13.10
CA ILE A 225 14.90 -0.86 -14.03
C ILE A 225 16.30 -1.42 -14.32
N LEU A 226 17.28 -0.53 -14.53
CA LEU A 226 18.68 -0.94 -14.73
C LEU A 226 19.23 -1.65 -13.48
N GLY A 227 19.00 -1.09 -12.29
CA GLY A 227 19.39 -1.71 -11.03
C GLY A 227 18.72 -3.08 -10.82
N ALA A 228 17.41 -3.18 -11.01
CA ALA A 228 16.70 -4.46 -10.91
C ALA A 228 17.23 -5.51 -11.90
N GLY A 229 17.59 -5.08 -13.13
CA GLY A 229 18.22 -5.93 -14.13
C GLY A 229 19.60 -6.44 -13.70
N LEU A 230 20.42 -5.57 -13.10
CA LEU A 230 21.73 -5.94 -12.56
C LEU A 230 21.63 -6.89 -11.37
N ILE A 231 20.68 -6.67 -10.46
CA ILE A 231 20.40 -7.60 -9.34
C ILE A 231 20.05 -8.98 -9.88
N PHE A 232 19.14 -9.05 -10.87
CA PHE A 232 18.77 -10.31 -11.49
C PHE A 232 19.97 -11.01 -12.12
N LEU A 233 20.79 -10.27 -12.88
CA LEU A 233 21.97 -10.81 -13.56
C LEU A 233 23.02 -11.32 -12.56
N ALA A 234 23.32 -10.56 -11.50
CA ALA A 234 24.24 -10.98 -10.43
C ALA A 234 23.73 -12.26 -9.74
N ALA A 235 22.46 -12.28 -9.35
CA ALA A 235 21.84 -13.46 -8.71
C ALA A 235 21.82 -14.69 -9.62
N PHE A 236 21.75 -14.51 -10.94
CA PHE A 236 21.82 -15.60 -11.92
C PHE A 236 23.24 -16.14 -12.10
N VAL A 237 24.25 -15.30 -11.93
CA VAL A 237 25.68 -15.68 -12.06
C VAL A 237 26.19 -16.44 -10.83
N MET A 238 25.79 -16.06 -9.62
CA MET A 238 26.28 -16.69 -8.39
C MET A 238 26.19 -18.24 -8.38
N PRO A 239 25.08 -18.88 -8.79
CA PRO A 239 24.98 -20.34 -8.82
C PRO A 239 25.91 -20.98 -9.86
N LEU A 240 26.17 -20.30 -10.98
CA LEU A 240 27.12 -20.77 -12.00
C LEU A 240 28.54 -20.76 -11.44
N GLN A 241 28.91 -19.74 -10.66
CA GLN A 241 30.18 -19.68 -9.95
C GLN A 241 30.34 -20.81 -8.94
N LEU A 242 29.28 -21.13 -8.19
CA LEU A 242 29.28 -22.29 -7.30
C LEU A 242 29.45 -23.63 -8.05
N ALA A 243 28.99 -23.70 -9.30
CA ALA A 243 29.23 -24.85 -10.19
C ALA A 243 30.62 -24.84 -10.86
N GLY A 244 31.48 -23.87 -10.55
CA GLY A 244 32.83 -23.73 -11.10
C GLY A 244 32.89 -23.02 -12.46
N TRP A 245 31.78 -22.44 -12.92
CA TRP A 245 31.73 -21.65 -14.15
C TRP A 245 31.95 -20.18 -13.82
N HIS A 246 32.82 -19.51 -14.58
CA HIS A 246 33.25 -18.14 -14.27
C HIS A 246 32.77 -17.11 -15.33
N PRO A 247 31.45 -16.92 -15.52
CA PRO A 247 30.93 -15.98 -16.52
C PRO A 247 31.20 -14.51 -16.16
N GLU A 248 31.54 -14.20 -14.91
CA GLU A 248 31.91 -12.85 -14.45
C GLU A 248 33.08 -12.27 -15.25
N ARG A 249 34.01 -13.12 -15.69
CA ARG A 249 35.17 -12.69 -16.48
C ARG A 249 34.78 -12.17 -17.86
N LEU A 250 33.63 -12.62 -18.37
CA LEU A 250 33.05 -12.15 -19.63
C LEU A 250 32.07 -10.99 -19.40
N LEU A 251 31.21 -11.10 -18.39
CA LEU A 251 30.13 -10.14 -18.14
C LEU A 251 30.61 -8.83 -17.52
N TRP A 252 31.59 -8.89 -16.61
CA TRP A 252 32.19 -7.72 -15.95
C TRP A 252 33.69 -7.92 -15.70
N PRO A 253 34.51 -7.99 -16.77
CA PRO A 253 35.95 -8.29 -16.67
C PRO A 253 36.69 -7.33 -15.73
N ASN A 254 36.35 -6.04 -15.76
CA ASN A 254 36.97 -5.03 -14.91
C ASN A 254 36.62 -5.25 -13.43
N VAL A 255 35.36 -5.51 -13.11
CA VAL A 255 34.92 -5.75 -11.73
C VAL A 255 35.55 -7.03 -11.19
N SER A 256 35.63 -8.08 -12.03
CA SER A 256 36.32 -9.33 -11.69
C SER A 256 37.80 -9.09 -11.39
N ALA A 257 38.51 -8.33 -12.22
CA ALA A 257 39.91 -7.99 -11.98
C ALA A 257 40.11 -7.20 -10.67
N TRP A 258 39.21 -6.27 -10.36
CA TRP A 258 39.24 -5.52 -9.12
C TRP A 258 38.98 -6.42 -7.90
N ALA A 259 37.99 -7.33 -7.99
CA ALA A 259 37.70 -8.28 -6.93
C ALA A 259 38.87 -9.24 -6.68
N THR A 260 39.54 -9.71 -7.74
CA THR A 260 40.77 -10.51 -7.63
C THR A 260 41.89 -9.71 -6.97
N TRP A 261 42.10 -8.46 -7.39
CA TRP A 261 43.08 -7.58 -6.77
C TRP A 261 42.80 -7.32 -5.27
N LEU A 262 41.54 -7.11 -4.90
CA LEU A 262 41.11 -6.97 -3.51
C LEU A 262 41.35 -8.25 -2.70
N ALA A 263 41.08 -9.42 -3.29
CA ALA A 263 41.30 -10.71 -2.66
C ALA A 263 42.79 -11.04 -2.49
N GLU A 264 43.63 -10.65 -3.46
CA GLU A 264 45.08 -10.86 -3.44
C GLU A 264 45.83 -9.82 -2.58
N GLY A 265 45.31 -8.59 -2.46
CA GLY A 265 45.84 -7.49 -1.65
C GLY A 265 45.83 -7.72 -0.12
N HIS A 266 45.30 -8.87 0.32
CA HIS A 266 45.16 -9.33 1.71
C HIS A 266 46.46 -9.31 2.53
N ASN A 267 47.65 -9.17 1.92
CA ASN A 267 48.92 -9.09 2.65
C ASN A 267 49.16 -7.76 3.38
N SER A 268 48.27 -6.78 3.24
CA SER A 268 48.37 -5.48 3.93
C SER A 268 47.22 -5.29 4.92
N ARG A 269 47.55 -4.86 6.15
CA ARG A 269 46.60 -4.74 7.28
C ARG A 269 45.34 -3.91 6.98
N LEU A 270 45.44 -2.93 6.07
CA LEU A 270 44.32 -2.07 5.69
C LEU A 270 43.32 -2.78 4.76
N TRP A 271 43.81 -3.63 3.86
CA TRP A 271 42.98 -4.31 2.85
C TRP A 271 42.32 -5.59 3.39
N GLY A 272 42.85 -6.16 4.48
CA GLY A 272 42.23 -7.27 5.21
C GLY A 272 40.82 -6.96 5.75
N PHE A 273 40.46 -5.68 5.90
CA PHE A 273 39.11 -5.27 6.33
C PHE A 273 38.16 -4.95 5.17
N ALA A 274 38.65 -4.70 3.96
CA ALA A 274 37.81 -4.23 2.84
C ALA A 274 36.75 -5.27 2.42
N ILE A 275 37.16 -6.54 2.27
CA ILE A 275 36.24 -7.63 1.91
C ILE A 275 35.21 -7.88 3.03
N PRO A 276 35.62 -8.08 4.31
CA PRO A 276 34.65 -8.19 5.41
C PRO A 276 33.69 -7.01 5.52
N SER A 277 34.16 -5.77 5.28
CA SER A 277 33.31 -4.59 5.30
C SER A 277 32.27 -4.61 4.18
N LEU A 278 32.66 -4.93 2.95
CA LEU A 278 31.74 -5.04 1.81
C LEU A 278 30.67 -6.12 2.07
N TRP A 279 31.10 -7.29 2.54
CA TRP A 279 30.18 -8.36 2.92
C TRP A 279 29.29 -7.99 4.12
N GLY A 280 29.81 -7.19 5.04
CA GLY A 280 29.05 -6.62 6.15
C GLY A 280 27.96 -5.66 5.69
N VAL A 281 28.24 -4.84 4.67
CA VAL A 281 27.24 -3.97 4.02
C VAL A 281 26.14 -4.82 3.39
N GLU A 282 26.49 -5.89 2.68
CA GLU A 282 25.51 -6.80 2.07
C GLU A 282 24.62 -7.50 3.11
N LEU A 283 25.20 -7.93 4.24
CA LEU A 283 24.43 -8.49 5.35
C LEU A 283 23.45 -7.46 5.95
N LEU A 284 23.89 -6.21 6.10
CA LEU A 284 23.03 -5.12 6.58
C LEU A 284 21.93 -4.78 5.57
N ALA A 285 22.26 -4.74 4.27
CA ALA A 285 21.30 -4.50 3.19
C ALA A 285 20.25 -5.63 3.13
N ALA A 286 20.69 -6.89 3.16
CA ALA A 286 19.80 -8.05 3.22
C ALA A 286 18.89 -8.03 4.46
N TYR A 287 19.45 -7.66 5.62
CA TYR A 287 18.67 -7.48 6.85
C TYR A 287 17.61 -6.37 6.71
N ALA A 288 17.99 -5.20 6.18
CA ALA A 288 17.08 -4.07 5.98
C ALA A 288 15.95 -4.40 4.99
N VAL A 289 16.28 -5.05 3.87
CA VAL A 289 15.29 -5.50 2.87
C VAL A 289 14.35 -6.53 3.48
N ARG A 290 14.86 -7.50 4.25
CA ARG A 290 14.03 -8.49 4.94
C ARG A 290 13.08 -7.82 5.94
N TRP A 291 13.59 -6.88 6.73
CA TRP A 291 12.79 -6.11 7.68
C TRP A 291 11.67 -5.36 6.96
N PHE A 292 12.00 -4.62 5.90
CA PHE A 292 11.00 -3.90 5.09
C PHE A 292 9.95 -4.82 4.47
N LEU A 293 10.35 -5.97 3.92
CA LEU A 293 9.43 -6.93 3.32
C LEU A 293 8.43 -7.48 4.36
N VAL A 294 8.92 -7.88 5.53
CA VAL A 294 8.07 -8.42 6.60
C VAL A 294 7.12 -7.36 7.13
N GLU A 295 7.62 -6.15 7.37
CA GLU A 295 6.82 -5.08 7.99
C GLU A 295 5.74 -4.55 7.04
N TYR A 296 6.13 -4.24 5.80
CA TYR A 296 5.27 -3.53 4.87
C TYR A 296 4.41 -4.48 4.04
N VAL A 297 5.05 -5.47 3.41
CA VAL A 297 4.35 -6.43 2.54
C VAL A 297 3.69 -7.51 3.37
N GLY A 298 4.24 -7.84 4.54
CA GLY A 298 3.64 -8.81 5.46
C GLY A 298 2.27 -8.38 5.96
N ASP A 299 2.06 -7.13 6.33
CA ASP A 299 0.75 -6.61 6.75
C ASP A 299 -0.31 -6.75 5.66
N VAL A 300 0.06 -6.38 4.43
CA VAL A 300 -0.80 -6.55 3.24
C VAL A 300 -1.10 -8.03 3.00
N ALA A 301 -0.08 -8.89 3.10
CA ALA A 301 -0.24 -10.33 2.94
C ALA A 301 -1.13 -10.92 4.05
N ALA A 302 -0.98 -10.51 5.30
CA ALA A 302 -1.82 -10.97 6.41
C ALA A 302 -3.29 -10.63 6.20
N TYR A 303 -3.60 -9.41 5.78
CA TYR A 303 -4.98 -9.00 5.57
C TYR A 303 -5.61 -9.67 4.33
N ILE A 304 -4.84 -9.83 3.25
CA ILE A 304 -5.34 -10.40 1.99
C ILE A 304 -5.34 -11.94 1.99
N ALA A 305 -4.35 -12.58 2.60
CA ALA A 305 -4.19 -14.04 2.61
C ALA A 305 -5.08 -14.76 3.64
N ALA A 306 -6.06 -14.08 4.24
CA ALA A 306 -6.97 -14.61 5.27
C ALA A 306 -7.72 -15.91 4.89
N HIS A 307 -7.61 -16.40 3.66
CA HIS A 307 -8.21 -17.65 3.20
C HIS A 307 -7.32 -18.90 3.36
N THR A 308 -6.01 -18.76 3.65
CA THR A 308 -5.07 -19.91 3.65
C THR A 308 -4.71 -20.47 5.03
N VAL A 309 -4.86 -19.71 6.12
CA VAL A 309 -4.47 -20.12 7.48
C VAL A 309 -5.36 -19.45 8.52
N SER A 310 -5.82 -20.18 9.55
CA SER A 310 -6.68 -19.65 10.63
C SER A 310 -6.12 -18.36 11.26
N LYS A 311 -4.80 -18.28 11.44
CA LYS A 311 -4.14 -17.11 12.04
C LYS A 311 -4.33 -15.81 11.25
N PHE A 312 -4.34 -15.85 9.90
CA PHE A 312 -4.51 -14.65 9.08
C PHE A 312 -5.98 -14.24 9.00
N TYR A 313 -6.89 -15.21 9.08
CA TYR A 313 -8.30 -14.92 9.25
C TYR A 313 -8.58 -14.19 10.58
N GLU A 314 -8.05 -14.72 11.70
CA GLU A 314 -8.19 -14.09 13.02
C GLU A 314 -7.59 -12.67 13.04
N LEU A 315 -6.39 -12.49 12.50
CA LEU A 315 -5.74 -11.18 12.41
C LEU A 315 -6.56 -10.19 11.57
N ARG A 316 -7.05 -10.62 10.39
CA ARG A 316 -7.94 -9.79 9.57
C ARG A 316 -9.19 -9.38 10.35
N GLN A 317 -9.82 -10.30 11.07
CA GLN A 317 -11.00 -10.01 11.89
C GLN A 317 -10.68 -9.01 13.00
N GLN A 318 -9.55 -9.15 13.68
CA GLN A 318 -9.12 -8.19 14.72
C GLN A 318 -8.89 -6.79 14.15
N ILE A 319 -8.22 -6.68 13.00
CA ILE A 319 -8.00 -5.40 12.30
C ILE A 319 -9.34 -4.77 11.91
N TRP A 320 -10.22 -5.55 11.29
CA TRP A 320 -11.55 -5.10 10.89
C TRP A 320 -12.39 -4.67 12.09
N GLN A 321 -12.36 -5.43 13.19
CA GLN A 321 -13.06 -5.09 14.43
C GLN A 321 -12.54 -3.79 15.05
N THR A 322 -11.22 -3.57 15.04
CA THR A 322 -10.62 -2.31 15.52
C THR A 322 -11.12 -1.11 14.74
N ALA A 323 -11.10 -1.17 13.40
CA ALA A 323 -11.60 -0.08 12.56
C ALA A 323 -13.13 0.09 12.64
N MET A 324 -13.86 -1.02 12.76
CA MET A 324 -15.31 -1.02 12.96
C MET A 324 -15.68 -0.42 14.31
N LYS A 325 -14.90 -0.65 15.37
CA LYS A 325 -15.13 -0.08 16.71
C LYS A 325 -15.11 1.45 16.67
N VAL A 326 -14.08 2.04 16.05
CA VAL A 326 -13.98 3.50 15.89
C VAL A 326 -15.13 4.02 15.03
N SER A 327 -15.37 3.38 13.88
CA SER A 327 -16.38 3.86 12.94
C SER A 327 -17.79 3.77 13.52
N ARG A 328 -18.17 2.65 14.15
CA ARG A 328 -19.46 2.51 14.85
C ARG A 328 -19.63 3.58 15.92
N ALA A 329 -18.61 3.86 16.71
CA ALA A 329 -18.69 4.88 17.76
C ALA A 329 -18.95 6.27 17.16
N VAL A 330 -18.28 6.63 16.05
CA VAL A 330 -18.50 7.92 15.36
C VAL A 330 -19.90 7.99 14.73
N TYR A 331 -20.36 6.93 14.03
CA TYR A 331 -21.69 6.93 13.42
C TYR A 331 -22.81 6.88 14.47
N ARG A 332 -22.62 6.22 15.61
CA ARG A 332 -23.60 6.16 16.70
C ARG A 332 -23.57 7.36 17.63
N ALA A 333 -22.54 8.21 17.57
CA ALA A 333 -22.40 9.36 18.45
C ALA A 333 -23.64 10.26 18.39
N GLN A 334 -24.22 10.54 19.56
CA GLN A 334 -25.41 11.38 19.70
C GLN A 334 -25.01 12.77 20.21
N ALA A 335 -25.72 13.80 19.76
CA ALA A 335 -25.59 15.15 20.30
C ALA A 335 -26.30 15.22 21.66
N ASP A 336 -25.88 16.10 22.55
CA ASP A 336 -26.58 16.33 23.82
C ASP A 336 -28.04 16.72 23.55
N HIS A 337 -28.98 15.94 24.09
CA HIS A 337 -30.41 16.13 23.88
C HIS A 337 -31.08 16.67 25.14
N LYS A 338 -32.06 17.57 24.96
CA LYS A 338 -32.93 18.00 26.06
C LYS A 338 -33.93 16.88 26.38
N PRO A 339 -34.33 16.69 27.65
CA PRO A 339 -35.34 15.70 28.01
C PRO A 339 -36.61 15.89 27.18
N GLY A 340 -37.03 14.87 26.42
CA GLY A 340 -38.22 14.89 25.57
C GLY A 340 -38.00 15.24 24.08
N SER A 341 -36.76 15.43 23.62
CA SER A 341 -36.42 15.53 22.19
C SER A 341 -35.83 14.21 21.68
N GLU A 342 -36.10 13.86 20.40
CA GLU A 342 -35.47 12.69 19.79
C GLU A 342 -33.94 12.90 19.71
N PRO A 343 -33.14 11.86 20.02
CA PRO A 343 -31.70 11.99 20.03
C PRO A 343 -31.15 12.19 18.61
N GLY A 344 -30.63 13.38 18.34
CA GLY A 344 -29.93 13.68 17.09
C GLY A 344 -28.53 13.10 17.06
N PHE A 345 -27.99 12.82 15.86
CA PHE A 345 -26.59 12.43 15.70
C PHE A 345 -25.66 13.63 15.93
N LEU A 346 -24.54 13.39 16.62
CA LEU A 346 -23.48 14.39 16.81
C LEU A 346 -22.86 14.83 15.48
N TYR A 347 -22.71 13.89 14.55
CA TYR A 347 -22.10 14.13 13.25
C TYR A 347 -23.11 13.92 12.12
N GLN A 348 -23.48 15.01 11.45
CA GLN A 348 -24.33 14.96 10.26
C GLN A 348 -23.55 14.67 8.97
N LYS A 349 -22.27 15.07 8.93
CA LYS A 349 -21.34 14.82 7.82
C LYS A 349 -20.10 14.11 8.33
N ILE A 350 -19.74 13.02 7.66
CA ILE A 350 -18.59 12.17 7.98
C ILE A 350 -17.78 11.97 6.69
N ILE A 351 -16.47 12.21 6.79
CA ILE A 351 -15.50 11.88 5.74
C ILE A 351 -14.74 10.64 6.20
N VAL A 352 -14.64 9.63 5.35
CA VAL A 352 -13.81 8.46 5.58
C VAL A 352 -12.58 8.57 4.70
N VAL A 353 -11.41 8.49 5.32
CA VAL A 353 -10.11 8.58 4.65
C VAL A 353 -9.41 7.24 4.79
N GLY A 354 -8.85 6.72 3.70
CA GLY A 354 -8.09 5.47 3.73
C GLY A 354 -6.84 5.57 2.87
N HIS A 355 -5.67 5.36 3.50
CA HIS A 355 -4.38 5.31 2.83
C HIS A 355 -3.89 3.87 2.70
N SER A 356 -3.39 3.47 1.53
CA SER A 356 -2.78 2.15 1.34
C SER A 356 -3.74 1.00 1.74
N LEU A 357 -3.30 0.06 2.58
CA LEU A 357 -4.17 -0.97 3.18
C LEU A 357 -5.40 -0.39 3.89
N GLY A 358 -5.29 0.81 4.46
CA GLY A 358 -6.39 1.53 5.07
C GLY A 358 -7.52 1.90 4.11
N SER A 359 -7.26 2.03 2.80
CA SER A 359 -8.35 2.15 1.81
C SER A 359 -9.18 0.86 1.71
N VAL A 360 -8.53 -0.31 1.82
CA VAL A 360 -9.20 -1.62 1.80
C VAL A 360 -10.02 -1.81 3.06
N ILE A 361 -9.44 -1.50 4.21
CA ILE A 361 -10.14 -1.59 5.50
C ILE A 361 -11.29 -0.59 5.56
N GLY A 362 -11.09 0.65 5.13
CA GLY A 362 -12.16 1.65 5.08
C GLY A 362 -13.32 1.22 4.17
N TYR A 363 -13.02 0.59 3.04
CA TYR A 363 -14.04 0.00 2.16
C TYR A 363 -14.80 -1.15 2.85
N ASP A 364 -14.09 -2.09 3.49
CA ASP A 364 -14.70 -3.21 4.21
C ASP A 364 -15.55 -2.73 5.41
N VAL A 365 -15.12 -1.68 6.10
CA VAL A 365 -15.85 -1.06 7.22
C VAL A 365 -17.10 -0.34 6.73
N LEU A 366 -17.03 0.45 5.66
CA LEU A 366 -18.22 1.11 5.10
C LEU A 366 -19.27 0.08 4.65
N ASN A 367 -18.85 -0.98 3.96
CA ASN A 367 -19.78 -2.07 3.59
C ASN A 367 -20.36 -2.77 4.82
N GLY A 368 -19.56 -3.01 5.87
CA GLY A 368 -20.05 -3.58 7.13
C GLY A 368 -21.07 -2.69 7.84
N LEU A 369 -20.82 -1.38 7.91
CA LEU A 369 -21.77 -0.40 8.46
C LEU A 369 -23.06 -0.34 7.66
N LEU A 370 -22.99 -0.39 6.32
CA LEU A 370 -24.17 -0.43 5.46
C LEU A 370 -25.00 -1.69 5.68
N LEU A 371 -24.37 -2.84 5.87
CA LEU A 371 -25.07 -4.07 6.23
C LEU A 371 -25.72 -3.96 7.61
N GLU A 372 -25.05 -3.38 8.61
CA GLU A 372 -25.67 -3.10 9.91
C GLU A 372 -26.87 -2.17 9.77
N ASP A 373 -26.76 -1.11 8.96
CA ASP A 373 -27.82 -0.14 8.72
C ASP A 373 -29.05 -0.78 8.07
N LEU A 374 -28.83 -1.68 7.09
CA LEU A 374 -29.88 -2.43 6.40
C LEU A 374 -30.66 -3.39 7.31
N PHE A 375 -30.03 -3.93 8.35
CA PHE A 375 -30.65 -4.89 9.26
C PHE A 375 -31.01 -4.30 10.63
N SER A 376 -30.69 -3.04 10.89
CA SER A 376 -30.94 -2.37 12.17
C SER A 376 -32.34 -1.77 12.23
N ASN A 377 -32.99 -1.90 13.38
CA ASN A 377 -34.24 -1.17 13.68
C ASN A 377 -33.99 0.33 13.97
N HIS A 378 -32.74 0.72 14.17
CA HIS A 378 -32.29 2.10 14.36
C HIS A 378 -31.24 2.42 13.29
N PRO A 379 -31.66 2.90 12.11
CA PRO A 379 -30.72 3.16 11.03
C PRO A 379 -29.73 4.26 11.43
N LEU A 380 -28.46 4.02 11.15
CA LEU A 380 -27.35 4.96 11.29
C LEU A 380 -27.30 5.97 10.14
N ASP A 381 -28.05 5.72 9.06
CA ASP A 381 -28.15 6.58 7.88
C ASP A 381 -26.76 6.81 7.25
N VAL A 382 -26.03 5.70 7.10
CA VAL A 382 -24.60 5.69 6.74
C VAL A 382 -24.40 6.37 5.39
N VAL A 383 -25.24 6.06 4.40
CA VAL A 383 -25.16 6.63 3.05
C VAL A 383 -25.27 8.15 3.07
N ARG A 384 -26.31 8.70 3.71
CA ARG A 384 -26.57 10.15 3.68
C ARG A 384 -25.54 10.92 4.50
N ARG A 385 -25.03 10.32 5.58
CA ARG A 385 -24.05 10.96 6.47
C ARG A 385 -22.61 10.82 5.98
N THR A 386 -22.31 9.86 5.10
CA THR A 386 -20.98 9.73 4.48
C THR A 386 -20.85 10.69 3.32
N ARG A 387 -20.27 11.87 3.60
CA ARG A 387 -20.07 12.93 2.61
C ARG A 387 -19.05 12.53 1.55
N MET A 388 -17.95 11.90 1.97
CA MET A 388 -16.86 11.52 1.08
C MET A 388 -16.13 10.29 1.60
N PHE A 389 -15.82 9.37 0.69
CA PHE A 389 -14.80 8.35 0.90
C PHE A 389 -13.56 8.70 0.07
N LEU A 390 -12.52 9.19 0.73
CA LEU A 390 -11.27 9.60 0.13
C LEU A 390 -10.24 8.48 0.30
N THR A 391 -9.84 7.90 -0.83
CA THR A 391 -8.83 6.86 -0.90
C THR A 391 -7.59 7.41 -1.59
N PHE A 392 -6.40 7.05 -1.11
CA PHE A 392 -5.16 7.39 -1.77
C PHE A 392 -4.08 6.35 -1.47
N GLY A 393 -3.14 6.17 -2.40
CA GLY A 393 -2.24 5.02 -2.31
C GLY A 393 -2.99 3.67 -2.39
N SER A 394 -4.22 3.66 -2.91
CA SER A 394 -5.14 2.52 -2.72
C SER A 394 -4.77 1.29 -3.56
N PRO A 395 -4.56 0.11 -2.93
CA PRO A 395 -4.35 -1.15 -3.66
C PRO A 395 -5.65 -1.88 -4.01
N LEU A 396 -6.83 -1.29 -3.80
CA LEU A 396 -8.15 -1.93 -3.91
C LEU A 396 -8.32 -2.75 -5.21
N ASP A 397 -7.95 -2.22 -6.37
CA ASP A 397 -8.04 -2.96 -7.65
C ASP A 397 -7.10 -4.17 -7.69
N LYS A 398 -5.90 -4.04 -7.14
CA LYS A 398 -4.92 -5.13 -7.05
C LYS A 398 -5.38 -6.19 -6.07
N THR A 399 -5.95 -5.81 -4.94
CA THR A 399 -6.51 -6.78 -3.99
C THR A 399 -7.69 -7.49 -4.62
N ALA A 400 -8.61 -6.78 -5.29
CA ALA A 400 -9.72 -7.39 -6.03
C ALA A 400 -9.23 -8.40 -7.08
N PHE A 401 -8.16 -8.09 -7.81
CA PHE A 401 -7.53 -9.01 -8.73
C PHE A 401 -6.89 -10.21 -8.00
N LEU A 402 -6.06 -9.97 -6.99
CA LEU A 402 -5.31 -11.00 -6.25
C LEU A 402 -6.22 -11.99 -5.50
N PHE A 403 -7.24 -11.51 -4.78
CA PHE A 403 -8.22 -12.35 -4.08
C PHE A 403 -8.91 -13.33 -5.03
N ARG A 404 -9.12 -12.93 -6.29
CA ARG A 404 -9.67 -13.82 -7.32
C ARG A 404 -8.62 -14.79 -7.85
N THR A 405 -7.37 -14.37 -8.02
CA THR A 405 -6.32 -15.28 -8.51
C THR A 405 -6.03 -16.42 -7.53
N GLN A 406 -6.24 -16.23 -6.23
CA GLN A 406 -5.95 -17.22 -5.21
C GLN A 406 -6.92 -18.41 -5.17
N GLN A 407 -8.03 -18.35 -5.92
CA GLN A 407 -9.01 -19.43 -6.05
C GLN A 407 -9.57 -19.46 -7.49
N ASP A 408 -10.46 -20.41 -7.81
CA ASP A 408 -10.97 -20.49 -9.17
C ASP A 408 -11.81 -19.25 -9.54
N MET A 409 -11.31 -18.44 -10.49
CA MET A 409 -12.02 -17.23 -10.97
C MET A 409 -13.39 -17.51 -11.62
N CYS A 410 -13.74 -18.78 -11.85
CA CYS A 410 -14.98 -19.20 -12.51
C CYS A 410 -16.12 -19.61 -11.56
N SER A 411 -15.97 -19.55 -10.22
CA SER A 411 -17.07 -19.92 -9.30
C SER A 411 -18.14 -18.81 -9.21
N PRO A 412 -19.32 -18.95 -9.86
CA PRO A 412 -20.30 -17.86 -9.89
C PRO A 412 -20.95 -17.65 -8.52
N VAL A 413 -21.13 -18.73 -7.75
CA VAL A 413 -21.72 -18.68 -6.40
C VAL A 413 -20.84 -17.86 -5.45
N ARG A 414 -19.52 -18.07 -5.51
CA ARG A 414 -18.58 -17.32 -4.68
C ARG A 414 -18.55 -15.84 -5.05
N GLU A 415 -18.70 -15.52 -6.32
CA GLU A 415 -18.81 -14.12 -6.76
C GLU A 415 -20.06 -13.43 -6.26
N VAL A 416 -21.21 -14.08 -6.41
CA VAL A 416 -22.47 -13.54 -5.91
C VAL A 416 -22.40 -13.35 -4.39
N ALA A 417 -21.84 -14.33 -3.66
CA ALA A 417 -21.66 -14.24 -2.21
C ALA A 417 -20.68 -13.12 -1.79
N ALA A 418 -19.53 -13.01 -2.47
CA ALA A 418 -18.55 -11.95 -2.21
C ALA A 418 -19.14 -10.57 -2.49
N ALA A 419 -19.95 -10.44 -3.53
CA ALA A 419 -20.61 -9.19 -3.88
C ALA A 419 -21.75 -8.87 -2.90
N ALA A 420 -22.47 -9.86 -2.36
CA ALA A 420 -23.56 -9.66 -1.41
C ALA A 420 -23.11 -9.01 -0.09
N VAL A 421 -21.86 -9.26 0.33
CA VAL A 421 -21.26 -8.60 1.51
C VAL A 421 -20.63 -7.24 1.20
N GLN A 422 -20.76 -6.75 -0.05
CA GLN A 422 -20.22 -5.47 -0.50
C GLN A 422 -21.33 -4.58 -1.12
N PRO A 423 -22.25 -4.01 -0.31
CA PRO A 423 -23.34 -3.15 -0.81
C PRO A 423 -22.92 -2.05 -1.80
N MET A 424 -21.73 -1.45 -1.63
CA MET A 424 -21.23 -0.35 -2.47
C MET A 424 -21.01 -0.72 -3.95
N ILE A 425 -20.91 -2.01 -4.28
CA ILE A 425 -20.85 -2.51 -5.67
C ILE A 425 -22.16 -3.18 -6.11
N GLN A 426 -23.19 -3.20 -5.28
CA GLN A 426 -24.53 -3.68 -5.65
C GLN A 426 -25.37 -2.58 -6.27
N HIS A 427 -25.33 -1.37 -5.71
CA HIS A 427 -26.08 -0.23 -6.23
C HIS A 427 -25.43 1.09 -5.82
N TYR A 428 -25.54 2.13 -6.66
CA TYR A 428 -25.03 3.47 -6.33
C TYR A 428 -25.73 4.14 -5.15
N ASN A 429 -26.89 3.63 -4.74
CA ASN A 429 -27.63 4.13 -3.57
C ASN A 429 -26.94 3.75 -2.25
N TYR A 430 -26.06 2.75 -2.27
CA TYR A 430 -25.26 2.37 -1.12
C TYR A 430 -23.89 3.05 -1.09
N ARG A 431 -23.62 3.97 -2.02
CA ARG A 431 -22.37 4.71 -2.04
C ARG A 431 -22.47 6.01 -1.27
N PRO A 432 -21.34 6.46 -0.67
CA PRO A 432 -21.21 7.82 -0.18
C PRO A 432 -21.57 8.81 -1.30
N GLU A 433 -21.85 10.05 -0.92
CA GLU A 433 -22.10 11.11 -1.90
C GLU A 433 -20.95 11.22 -2.91
N GLU A 434 -19.71 11.09 -2.44
CA GLU A 434 -18.53 11.04 -3.29
C GLU A 434 -17.56 9.94 -2.88
N TRP A 435 -16.96 9.28 -3.87
CA TRP A 435 -15.79 8.41 -3.68
C TRP A 435 -14.67 8.94 -4.56
N VAL A 436 -13.64 9.50 -3.92
CA VAL A 436 -12.46 10.07 -4.59
C VAL A 436 -11.27 9.14 -4.37
N ASN A 437 -10.53 8.84 -5.44
CA ASN A 437 -9.29 8.06 -5.37
C ASN A 437 -8.13 8.87 -5.94
N LEU A 438 -7.16 9.21 -5.09
CA LEU A 438 -5.92 9.84 -5.50
C LEU A 438 -4.87 8.76 -5.81
N TYR A 439 -4.27 8.83 -6.99
CA TYR A 439 -3.30 7.81 -7.41
C TYR A 439 -2.16 8.41 -8.21
N SER A 440 -1.07 7.67 -8.31
CA SER A 440 0.09 8.04 -9.12
C SER A 440 0.58 6.84 -9.94
N LYS A 441 1.07 7.12 -11.14
CA LYS A 441 1.77 6.11 -11.97
C LYS A 441 3.13 5.71 -11.40
N SER A 442 3.71 6.55 -10.53
CA SER A 442 4.99 6.28 -9.86
C SER A 442 4.82 5.47 -8.57
N ASP A 443 3.58 5.32 -8.11
CA ASP A 443 3.24 4.48 -6.98
C ASP A 443 2.91 3.06 -7.47
N ILE A 444 3.76 2.11 -7.10
CA ILE A 444 3.60 0.69 -7.49
C ILE A 444 2.52 -0.04 -6.70
N ILE A 445 2.02 0.54 -5.62
CA ILE A 445 0.97 -0.04 -4.77
C ILE A 445 -0.40 0.44 -5.23
N SER A 446 -0.54 1.70 -5.62
CA SER A 446 -1.83 2.23 -6.09
C SER A 446 -2.05 2.18 -7.60
N GLY A 447 -3.24 2.62 -8.00
CA GLY A 447 -3.69 2.76 -9.38
C GLY A 447 -5.07 3.44 -9.40
N SER A 448 -5.61 3.69 -10.59
CA SER A 448 -7.03 4.01 -10.70
C SER A 448 -7.88 2.80 -10.30
N LEU A 449 -9.02 3.06 -9.67
CA LEU A 449 -9.98 2.04 -9.24
C LEU A 449 -11.01 1.82 -10.35
N GLU A 450 -10.71 0.89 -11.23
CA GLU A 450 -11.52 0.53 -12.40
C GLU A 450 -12.47 -0.63 -12.11
N PHE A 451 -12.17 -1.45 -11.10
CA PHE A 451 -12.91 -2.69 -10.84
C PHE A 451 -14.08 -2.50 -9.88
N TYR A 452 -14.44 -1.28 -9.51
CA TYR A 452 -15.54 -0.99 -8.60
C TYR A 452 -16.78 -0.43 -9.31
N ASP A 453 -16.66 -0.03 -10.58
CA ASP A 453 -17.76 0.43 -11.40
C ASP A 453 -17.98 -0.51 -12.59
N PRO A 454 -19.17 -0.52 -13.21
CA PRO A 454 -19.36 -1.24 -14.46
C PRO A 454 -18.40 -0.71 -15.52
N PRO A 455 -17.90 -1.58 -16.40
CA PRO A 455 -16.89 -1.21 -17.37
C PRO A 455 -17.42 -0.15 -18.35
N ASP A 456 -16.53 0.75 -18.74
CA ASP A 456 -16.75 1.76 -19.77
C ASP A 456 -16.11 1.34 -21.10
N GLU A 457 -16.12 2.22 -22.10
CA GLU A 457 -15.54 1.94 -23.42
C GLU A 457 -14.05 1.59 -23.39
N HIS A 458 -13.31 2.07 -22.40
CA HIS A 458 -11.87 1.88 -22.30
C HIS A 458 -11.50 0.53 -21.69
N ASN A 459 -12.30 0.04 -20.74
CA ASN A 459 -12.01 -1.17 -19.99
C ASN A 459 -13.02 -2.33 -20.22
N ALA A 460 -14.08 -2.15 -21.01
CA ALA A 460 -15.02 -3.22 -21.37
C ALA A 460 -14.40 -4.28 -22.29
N ASN A 461 -14.63 -5.55 -21.94
CA ASN A 461 -14.31 -6.66 -22.83
C ASN A 461 -15.43 -6.86 -23.86
N GLY A 462 -15.16 -6.51 -25.13
CA GLY A 462 -16.14 -6.62 -26.22
C GLY A 462 -16.87 -5.32 -26.58
N GLY A 463 -16.48 -4.17 -26.00
CA GLY A 463 -16.95 -2.84 -26.42
C GLY A 463 -18.40 -2.48 -26.03
N ALA A 464 -19.13 -3.37 -25.35
CA ALA A 464 -20.48 -3.08 -24.89
C ALA A 464 -20.46 -2.30 -23.56
N GLN A 465 -21.06 -1.12 -23.54
CA GLN A 465 -21.30 -0.38 -22.30
C GLN A 465 -22.39 -1.09 -21.48
N PHE A 466 -22.12 -1.35 -20.20
CA PHE A 466 -23.14 -1.84 -19.29
C PHE A 466 -24.03 -0.68 -18.81
N GLN A 467 -25.33 -0.74 -19.15
CA GLN A 467 -26.33 0.14 -18.55
C GLN A 467 -26.93 -0.56 -17.33
N ILE A 468 -26.83 0.10 -16.17
CA ILE A 468 -27.50 -0.38 -14.96
C ILE A 468 -28.99 -0.06 -15.09
N PRO A 469 -29.89 -1.06 -15.05
CA PRO A 469 -31.33 -0.82 -15.14
C PRO A 469 -31.80 0.18 -14.07
N GLY A 470 -32.55 1.20 -14.48
CA GLY A 470 -33.15 2.18 -13.55
C GLY A 470 -32.19 3.25 -13.01
N VAL A 471 -30.92 3.27 -13.43
CA VAL A 471 -29.96 4.30 -13.03
C VAL A 471 -29.67 5.23 -14.20
N LEU A 472 -30.15 6.47 -14.11
CA LEU A 472 -29.83 7.52 -15.07
C LEU A 472 -28.34 7.93 -14.97
N PRO A 473 -27.70 8.39 -16.07
CA PRO A 473 -26.28 8.76 -16.07
C PRO A 473 -25.86 9.71 -14.95
N GLU A 474 -26.70 10.68 -14.61
CA GLU A 474 -26.52 11.67 -13.55
C GLU A 474 -26.61 11.11 -12.13
N MET A 475 -27.19 9.91 -11.96
CA MET A 475 -27.25 9.21 -10.67
C MET A 475 -26.04 8.29 -10.45
N LYS A 476 -25.12 8.18 -11.42
CA LYS A 476 -23.94 7.33 -11.30
C LYS A 476 -22.92 7.97 -10.35
N LYS A 477 -22.79 7.40 -9.15
CA LYS A 477 -21.75 7.76 -8.18
C LYS A 477 -20.45 6.96 -8.43
N ARG A 478 -19.86 7.11 -9.62
CA ARG A 478 -18.60 6.43 -9.99
C ARG A 478 -17.45 6.89 -9.11
N VAL A 479 -16.42 6.06 -8.99
CA VAL A 479 -15.17 6.46 -8.34
C VAL A 479 -14.51 7.56 -9.18
N ASN A 480 -14.25 8.70 -8.54
CA ASN A 480 -13.52 9.80 -9.15
C ASN A 480 -12.01 9.57 -9.00
N ASN A 481 -11.39 9.01 -10.04
CA ASN A 481 -9.96 8.72 -10.06
C ASN A 481 -9.15 9.97 -10.46
N LEU A 482 -8.51 10.60 -9.49
CA LEU A 482 -7.70 11.80 -9.67
C LEU A 482 -6.19 11.46 -9.65
N PRO A 483 -5.45 11.71 -10.74
CA PRO A 483 -4.00 11.54 -10.72
C PRO A 483 -3.34 12.65 -9.90
N ASP A 484 -2.59 12.29 -8.86
CA ASP A 484 -1.87 13.25 -8.01
C ASP A 484 -0.63 13.79 -8.76
N PRO A 485 -0.56 15.10 -9.02
CA PRO A 485 0.57 15.69 -9.73
C PRO A 485 1.81 15.84 -8.87
N ASP A 486 1.73 15.75 -7.54
CA ASP A 486 2.86 15.95 -6.62
C ASP A 486 3.54 14.61 -6.26
N ALA A 487 2.79 13.51 -6.25
CA ALA A 487 3.31 12.17 -6.01
C ALA A 487 4.01 11.59 -7.26
N ARG A 488 5.26 11.97 -7.53
CA ARG A 488 5.98 11.62 -8.78
C ARG A 488 7.20 10.74 -8.60
N THR A 489 7.71 10.62 -7.38
CA THR A 489 8.96 9.92 -7.15
C THR A 489 8.75 8.41 -7.25
N PRO A 490 9.46 7.70 -8.12
CA PRO A 490 9.34 6.24 -8.21
C PRO A 490 9.53 5.58 -6.85
N LEU A 491 8.65 4.62 -6.49
CA LEU A 491 8.63 3.91 -5.21
C LEU A 491 8.31 4.76 -3.96
N ALA A 492 8.68 6.04 -3.92
CA ALA A 492 8.38 6.95 -2.80
C ALA A 492 7.03 7.70 -2.96
N ALA A 493 6.47 7.76 -4.17
CA ALA A 493 5.19 8.41 -4.46
C ALA A 493 4.04 7.92 -3.56
N HIS A 494 4.16 6.69 -3.05
CA HIS A 494 3.20 6.13 -2.12
C HIS A 494 3.03 6.94 -0.83
N VAL A 495 4.11 7.56 -0.31
CA VAL A 495 4.03 8.39 0.90
C VAL A 495 3.88 9.88 0.61
N GLU A 496 4.19 10.31 -0.63
CA GLU A 496 4.13 11.72 -1.04
C GLU A 496 2.71 12.31 -1.00
N TYR A 497 1.65 11.49 -1.11
CA TYR A 497 0.26 11.98 -1.03
C TYR A 497 -0.03 12.74 0.26
N TRP A 498 0.59 12.34 1.38
CA TRP A 498 0.40 12.98 2.69
C TRP A 498 0.84 14.44 2.70
N GLU A 499 1.73 14.84 1.80
CA GLU A 499 2.21 16.22 1.64
C GLU A 499 1.64 16.92 0.39
N GLY A 500 0.94 16.16 -0.46
CA GLY A 500 0.40 16.64 -1.73
C GLY A 500 -0.68 17.71 -1.56
N LYS A 501 -0.70 18.66 -2.49
CA LYS A 501 -1.72 19.73 -2.53
C LYS A 501 -3.10 19.15 -2.82
N LEU A 502 -3.18 18.17 -3.72
CA LEU A 502 -4.45 17.55 -4.12
C LEU A 502 -5.16 16.89 -2.93
N PHE A 503 -4.43 16.18 -2.06
CA PHE A 503 -4.99 15.59 -0.85
C PHE A 503 -5.59 16.65 0.08
N ALA A 504 -4.87 17.75 0.30
CA ALA A 504 -5.34 18.86 1.14
C ALA A 504 -6.59 19.55 0.54
N ASP A 505 -6.55 19.85 -0.76
CA ASP A 505 -7.64 20.50 -1.48
C ASP A 505 -8.93 19.66 -1.44
N GLU A 506 -8.85 18.36 -1.72
CA GLU A 506 -9.99 17.45 -1.71
C GLU A 506 -10.57 17.27 -0.31
N LEU A 507 -9.72 17.24 0.73
CA LEU A 507 -10.16 17.17 2.10
C LEU A 507 -10.94 18.42 2.51
N VAL A 508 -10.41 19.62 2.22
CA VAL A 508 -11.10 20.90 2.49
C VAL A 508 -12.39 21.01 1.69
N ARG A 509 -12.39 20.56 0.43
CA ARG A 509 -13.61 20.50 -0.40
C ARG A 509 -14.67 19.61 0.25
N GLY A 510 -14.30 18.42 0.70
CA GLY A 510 -15.20 17.52 1.43
C GLY A 510 -15.73 18.10 2.74
N ILE A 511 -14.97 18.98 3.40
CA ILE A 511 -15.40 19.66 4.63
C ILE A 511 -16.42 20.78 4.34
N THR A 512 -16.14 21.57 3.31
CA THR A 512 -16.84 22.84 3.03
C THR A 512 -18.13 22.69 2.22
N THR A 513 -18.29 21.58 1.51
CA THR A 513 -19.46 21.27 0.70
C THR A 513 -20.41 20.34 1.43
#